data_AF-A0A3B8YEM7-F1
#
_entry.id   AF-A0A3B8YEM7-F1
#
_cell.length_a   1.000
_cell.length_b   1.000
_cell.length_c   1.000
_cell.angle_alpha   90.00
_cell.angle_beta   90.00
_cell.angle_gamma   90.00
#
_symmetry.space_group_name_H-M   'P 1'
#
loop_
_entity.id
_entity.type
_entity.pdbx_description
1 polymer ?
#
loop_
_entity_poly.entity_id
_entity_poly.type
_entity_poly.pdbx_seq_one_letter_code
_entity_poly.pdbx_strand_id
1 'polypeptide(L)'
;MPQSISLPPISRVSPLTWVKKNLFSTWYNSILTVVSIFFLYWVASGLINWTFTQAQWGVIGANLQLFFVGRYPVDLLWRPWLSLAIIVSLGGLSWGILDKNLKLFNRFNLVVLGTLAVGIALMAIPISIKSSILLLVMLMLLVFAAWGGQQLGQKSLRLGNWLWPIWLLTFFVLLWLLEGGLFLKTVKLDDFSGLILTLLTAVVSIVLCFPFGILLALGRQSSLIIIRWLSIAYIELIRGLPLIGILFMAQVM
;
A
#
# COMPACT_ATOMS: atom_id res chain seq x y z
N MET A 1 -7.33 -44.41 -34.19
CA MET A 1 -6.07 -44.26 -33.42
C MET A 1 -6.19 -42.99 -32.58
N PRO A 2 -5.96 -43.03 -31.26
CA PRO A 2 -6.06 -41.83 -30.42
C PRO A 2 -4.88 -40.89 -30.73
N GLN A 3 -5.17 -39.63 -31.04
CA GLN A 3 -4.17 -38.58 -31.27
C GLN A 3 -3.44 -38.29 -29.96
N SER A 4 -2.12 -38.49 -29.93
CA SER A 4 -1.28 -38.13 -28.79
C SER A 4 -1.27 -36.62 -28.62
N ILE A 5 -1.77 -36.14 -27.48
CA ILE A 5 -1.67 -34.74 -27.07
C ILE A 5 -0.18 -34.49 -26.77
N SER A 6 0.58 -34.03 -27.77
CA SER A 6 1.94 -33.55 -27.53
C SER A 6 1.86 -32.20 -26.82
N LEU A 7 2.51 -32.11 -25.67
CA LEU A 7 2.66 -30.85 -24.95
C LEU A 7 3.35 -29.83 -25.88
N PRO A 8 2.91 -28.56 -25.91
CA PRO A 8 3.52 -27.54 -26.77
C PRO A 8 5.02 -27.43 -26.45
N PRO A 9 5.89 -27.40 -27.47
CA PRO A 9 7.33 -27.36 -27.25
C PRO A 9 7.68 -26.08 -26.49
N ILE A 10 8.28 -26.24 -25.30
CA ILE A 10 8.82 -25.12 -24.52
C ILE A 10 10.03 -24.59 -25.30
N SER A 11 9.81 -23.58 -26.14
CA SER A 11 10.91 -22.92 -26.85
C SER A 11 11.83 -22.23 -25.85
N ARG A 12 12.96 -22.87 -25.50
CA ARG A 12 14.04 -22.25 -24.73
C ARG A 12 14.79 -21.29 -25.66
N VAL A 13 14.21 -20.13 -25.95
CA VAL A 13 14.91 -19.09 -26.70
C VAL A 13 16.12 -18.63 -25.88
N SER A 14 17.33 -18.77 -26.44
CA SER A 14 18.52 -18.22 -25.80
C SER A 14 18.40 -16.69 -25.74
N PRO A 15 18.89 -16.02 -24.67
CA PRO A 15 18.74 -14.57 -24.51
C PRO A 15 19.23 -13.77 -25.72
N LEU A 16 20.35 -14.21 -26.33
CA LEU A 16 20.90 -13.60 -27.54
C LEU A 16 19.96 -13.73 -28.75
N THR A 17 19.32 -14.88 -28.93
CA THR A 17 18.35 -15.11 -30.02
C THR A 17 17.10 -14.27 -29.82
N TRP A 18 16.67 -14.10 -28.56
CA TRP A 18 15.54 -13.22 -28.23
C TRP A 18 15.87 -11.75 -28.54
N VAL A 19 17.06 -11.26 -28.17
CA VAL A 19 17.50 -9.89 -28.44
C VAL A 19 17.55 -9.62 -29.94
N LYS A 20 18.20 -10.50 -30.71
CA LYS A 20 18.29 -10.34 -32.18
C LYS A 20 16.90 -10.34 -32.82
N LYS A 21 15.99 -11.20 -32.36
CA LYS A 21 14.63 -11.32 -32.91
C LYS A 21 13.70 -10.16 -32.53
N ASN A 22 13.83 -9.60 -31.33
CA ASN A 22 12.89 -8.57 -30.85
C ASN A 22 13.42 -7.14 -31.05
N LEU A 23 14.73 -6.91 -30.86
CA LEU A 23 15.31 -5.57 -30.91
C LEU A 23 15.96 -5.24 -32.27
N PHE A 24 16.56 -6.23 -32.94
CA PHE A 24 17.34 -6.02 -34.17
C PHE A 24 16.78 -6.79 -35.38
N SER A 25 15.46 -6.99 -35.43
CA SER A 25 14.82 -7.80 -36.49
C SER A 25 14.86 -7.17 -37.88
N THR A 26 14.86 -5.84 -37.96
CA THR A 26 14.93 -5.07 -39.20
C THR A 26 15.92 -3.91 -39.06
N TRP A 27 16.30 -3.29 -40.17
CA TRP A 27 17.21 -2.13 -40.15
C TRP A 27 16.60 -0.93 -39.42
N TYR A 28 15.30 -0.68 -39.59
CA TYR A 28 14.57 0.36 -38.87
C TYR A 28 14.51 0.07 -37.36
N ASN A 29 14.19 -1.17 -36.97
CA ASN A 29 14.17 -1.57 -35.56
C ASN A 29 15.55 -1.47 -34.91
N SER A 30 16.62 -1.76 -35.68
CA SER A 30 17.99 -1.58 -35.22
C SER A 30 18.32 -0.10 -34.94
N ILE A 31 17.96 0.81 -35.85
CA ILE A 31 18.16 2.26 -35.64
C ILE A 31 17.32 2.76 -34.47
N LEU A 32 16.03 2.41 -34.43
CA LEU A 32 15.12 2.80 -33.35
C LEU A 32 15.61 2.30 -31.99
N THR A 33 16.13 1.07 -31.92
CA THR A 33 16.71 0.50 -30.71
C THR A 33 17.96 1.27 -30.27
N VAL A 34 18.87 1.58 -31.19
CA VAL A 34 20.08 2.36 -30.86
C VAL A 34 19.72 3.76 -30.35
N VAL A 35 18.81 4.45 -31.04
CA VAL A 35 18.32 5.78 -30.63
C VAL A 35 17.63 5.70 -29.26
N SER A 36 16.80 4.68 -29.03
CA SER A 36 16.11 4.48 -27.75
C SER A 36 17.09 4.19 -26.61
N ILE A 37 18.11 3.37 -26.84
CA ILE A 37 19.17 3.09 -25.86
C ILE A 37 19.94 4.37 -25.54
N PHE A 38 20.30 5.16 -26.55
CA PHE A 38 20.98 6.43 -26.35
C PHE A 38 20.12 7.42 -25.54
N PHE A 39 18.84 7.54 -25.88
CA PHE A 39 17.89 8.38 -25.15
C PHE A 39 17.72 7.92 -23.69
N LEU A 40 17.55 6.61 -23.46
CA LEU A 40 17.45 6.04 -22.11
C LEU A 40 18.73 6.30 -21.32
N TYR A 41 19.91 6.14 -21.93
CA TYR A 41 21.17 6.47 -21.30
C TYR A 41 21.27 7.96 -20.95
N TRP A 42 20.86 8.85 -21.84
CA TRP A 42 20.85 10.29 -21.60
C TRP A 42 19.93 10.67 -20.44
N VAL A 43 18.70 10.16 -20.41
CA VAL A 43 17.76 10.39 -19.29
C VAL A 43 18.28 9.78 -17.99
N ALA A 44 18.76 8.53 -18.01
CA ALA A 44 19.26 7.85 -16.84
C ALA A 44 20.50 8.53 -16.25
N SER A 45 21.45 8.95 -17.10
CA SER A 45 22.63 9.69 -16.65
C SER A 45 22.26 11.04 -16.05
N GLY A 46 21.30 11.75 -16.64
CA GLY A 46 20.74 12.98 -16.06
C GLY A 46 20.13 12.74 -14.68
N LEU A 47 19.30 11.70 -14.53
CA LEU A 47 18.68 11.32 -13.25
C LEU A 47 19.72 10.90 -12.21
N ILE A 48 20.72 10.10 -12.57
CA ILE A 48 21.79 9.66 -11.67
C ILE A 48 22.60 10.88 -11.22
N ASN A 49 23.04 11.72 -12.15
CA ASN A 49 23.81 12.91 -11.81
C ASN A 49 23.02 13.84 -10.88
N TRP A 50 21.75 14.10 -11.19
CA TRP A 50 20.88 14.88 -10.31
C TRP A 50 20.74 14.23 -8.92
N THR A 51 20.48 12.92 -8.86
CA THR A 51 20.31 12.16 -7.61
C THR A 51 21.53 12.26 -6.70
N PHE A 52 22.75 12.17 -7.22
CA PHE A 52 23.96 12.15 -6.41
C PHE A 52 24.64 13.50 -6.21
N THR A 53 24.40 14.49 -7.09
CA THR A 53 25.11 15.79 -7.03
C THR A 53 24.21 16.97 -6.69
N GLN A 54 22.95 16.97 -7.14
CA GLN A 54 22.06 18.13 -6.99
C GLN A 54 20.95 17.91 -5.94
N ALA A 55 20.49 16.67 -5.78
CA ALA A 55 19.38 16.35 -4.91
C ALA A 55 19.75 16.57 -3.43
N GLN A 56 18.97 17.43 -2.77
CA GLN A 56 19.12 17.76 -1.36
C GLN A 56 18.33 16.77 -0.49
N TRP A 57 18.83 15.54 -0.36
CA TRP A 57 18.19 14.47 0.43
C TRP A 57 17.94 14.84 1.90
N GLY A 58 18.71 15.79 2.45
CA GLY A 58 18.52 16.32 3.79
C GLY A 58 17.14 16.96 4.03
N VAL A 59 16.49 17.49 2.99
CA VAL A 59 15.16 18.10 3.09
C VAL A 59 14.10 17.07 3.49
N ILE A 60 14.24 15.83 3.02
CA ILE A 60 13.35 14.74 3.41
C ILE A 60 13.50 14.53 4.90
N GLY A 61 14.71 14.21 5.37
CA GLY A 61 15.02 13.97 6.79
C GLY A 61 14.54 15.10 7.71
N ALA A 62 14.79 16.35 7.33
CA ALA A 62 14.39 17.52 8.11
C ALA A 62 12.87 17.75 8.19
N ASN A 63 12.10 17.28 7.21
CA ASN A 63 10.65 17.53 7.11
C ASN A 63 9.80 16.25 7.22
N LEU A 64 10.35 15.14 7.70
CA LEU A 64 9.59 13.89 7.81
C LEU A 64 8.33 14.00 8.64
N GLN A 65 8.32 14.86 9.66
CA GLN A 65 7.11 15.16 10.40
C GLN A 65 6.00 15.67 9.47
N LEU A 66 6.32 16.58 8.55
CA LEU A 66 5.38 17.14 7.58
C LEU A 66 4.92 16.07 6.59
N PHE A 67 5.80 15.15 6.18
CA PHE A 67 5.43 14.03 5.31
C PHE A 67 4.46 13.05 5.99
N PHE A 68 4.75 12.65 7.23
CA PHE A 68 3.96 11.65 7.94
C PHE A 68 2.68 12.22 8.54
N VAL A 69 2.80 13.33 9.27
CA VAL A 69 1.74 13.86 10.13
C VAL A 69 1.25 15.24 9.68
N GLY A 70 1.85 15.83 8.63
CA GLY A 70 1.42 17.13 8.13
C GLY A 70 1.68 18.25 9.15
N ARG A 71 0.67 19.10 9.36
CA ARG A 71 0.75 20.27 10.25
C ARG A 71 0.30 19.96 11.69
N TYR A 72 0.27 18.68 12.07
CA TYR A 72 -0.19 18.27 13.39
C TYR A 72 0.69 18.86 14.51
N PRO A 73 0.09 19.42 15.58
CA PRO A 73 0.83 20.09 16.64
C PRO A 73 1.76 19.12 17.39
N VAL A 74 2.97 19.59 17.68
CA VAL A 74 4.07 18.77 18.23
C VAL A 74 3.68 18.13 19.57
N ASP A 75 2.91 18.84 20.40
CA ASP A 75 2.46 18.37 21.72
C ASP A 75 1.51 17.17 21.65
N LEU A 76 0.86 16.95 20.51
CA LEU A 76 -0.16 15.92 20.33
C LEU A 76 0.34 14.74 19.48
N LEU A 77 1.59 14.75 19.01
CA LEU A 77 2.14 13.70 18.13
C LEU A 77 2.04 12.29 18.71
N TRP A 78 1.92 12.16 20.04
CA TRP A 78 1.66 10.87 20.68
C TRP A 78 0.38 10.19 20.18
N ARG A 79 -0.63 10.93 19.69
CA ARG A 79 -1.88 10.38 19.15
C ARG A 79 -1.67 9.62 17.83
N PRO A 80 -1.05 10.20 16.78
CA PRO A 80 -0.61 9.46 15.60
C PRO A 80 0.29 8.25 15.88
N TRP A 81 1.22 8.39 16.83
CA TRP A 81 2.08 7.27 17.18
C TRP A 81 1.33 6.15 17.90
N LEU A 82 0.39 6.50 18.79
CA LEU A 82 -0.47 5.53 19.45
C LEU A 82 -1.42 4.86 18.46
N SER A 83 -1.98 5.60 17.50
CA SER A 83 -2.85 5.05 16.46
C SER A 83 -2.11 4.03 15.60
N LEU A 84 -0.87 4.34 15.20
CA LEU A 84 0.00 3.42 14.49
C LEU A 84 0.36 2.21 15.35
N ALA A 85 0.64 2.39 16.65
CA ALA A 85 0.92 1.27 17.56
C ALA A 85 -0.29 0.33 17.70
N ILE A 86 -1.52 0.86 17.75
CA ILE A 86 -2.76 0.06 17.77
C ILE A 86 -2.91 -0.73 16.47
N ILE A 87 -2.71 -0.09 15.31
CA ILE A 87 -2.76 -0.75 13.99
C ILE A 87 -1.73 -1.88 13.92
N VAL A 88 -0.49 -1.62 14.36
CA VAL A 88 0.60 -2.60 14.34
C VAL A 88 0.33 -3.76 15.30
N SER A 89 -0.22 -3.48 16.48
CA SER A 89 -0.63 -4.51 17.44
C SER A 89 -1.71 -5.42 16.86
N LEU A 90 -2.77 -4.83 16.31
CA LEU A 90 -3.88 -5.58 15.72
C LEU A 90 -3.46 -6.30 14.44
N GLY A 91 -2.59 -5.70 13.63
CA GLY A 91 -1.96 -6.33 12.46
C GLY A 91 -1.16 -7.56 12.85
N GLY A 92 -0.30 -7.44 13.87
CA GLY A 92 0.43 -8.57 14.43
C GLY A 92 -0.52 -9.67 14.91
N LEU A 93 -1.48 -9.34 15.77
CA LEU A 93 -2.47 -10.30 16.27
C LEU A 93 -3.25 -10.98 15.15
N SER A 94 -3.68 -10.23 14.13
CA SER A 94 -4.42 -10.76 12.98
C SER A 94 -3.58 -11.73 12.18
N TRP A 95 -2.31 -11.39 11.92
CA TRP A 95 -1.36 -12.27 11.26
C TRP A 95 -1.19 -13.57 12.05
N GLY A 96 -0.98 -13.49 13.37
CA GLY A 96 -0.85 -14.67 14.22
C GLY A 96 -2.09 -15.56 14.29
N ILE A 97 -3.30 -14.98 14.29
CA ILE A 97 -4.56 -15.74 14.39
C ILE A 97 -4.91 -16.43 13.05
N LEU A 98 -4.60 -15.78 11.93
CA LEU A 98 -4.92 -16.28 10.58
C LEU A 98 -3.92 -17.36 10.12
N ASP A 99 -2.64 -17.23 10.50
CA ASP A 99 -1.59 -18.14 10.07
C ASP A 99 -1.46 -19.37 10.99
N LYS A 100 -2.47 -20.24 10.91
CA LYS A 100 -2.61 -21.43 11.78
C LYS A 100 -1.62 -22.56 11.46
N ASN A 101 -1.14 -22.63 10.21
CA ASN A 101 -0.42 -23.78 9.68
C ASN A 101 1.04 -23.51 9.30
N LEU A 102 1.49 -22.24 9.21
CA LEU A 102 2.90 -21.94 9.05
C LEU A 102 3.50 -21.64 10.42
N LYS A 103 4.67 -22.22 10.71
CA LYS A 103 5.50 -21.74 11.82
C LYS A 103 5.74 -20.26 11.52
N LEU A 104 5.18 -19.36 12.32
CA LEU A 104 5.31 -17.90 12.18
C LEU A 104 6.77 -17.45 11.99
N PHE A 105 7.70 -18.26 12.53
CA PHE A 105 9.15 -18.18 12.42
C PHE A 105 9.76 -19.10 11.33
N ASN A 106 9.11 -19.26 10.17
CA ASN A 106 9.73 -19.92 9.03
C ASN A 106 10.89 -19.06 8.51
N ARG A 107 11.95 -19.68 7.98
CA ARG A 107 13.15 -18.97 7.51
C ARG A 107 12.81 -17.84 6.53
N PHE A 108 11.81 -18.04 5.68
CA PHE A 108 11.34 -17.02 4.75
C PHE A 108 10.70 -15.81 5.46
N ASN A 109 9.74 -16.03 6.37
CA ASN A 109 9.08 -14.95 7.10
C ASN A 109 10.05 -14.19 8.02
N LEU A 110 11.01 -14.89 8.60
CA LEU A 110 12.07 -14.27 9.41
C LEU A 110 13.03 -13.43 8.57
N VAL A 111 13.36 -13.89 7.36
CA VAL A 111 14.16 -13.10 6.42
C VAL A 111 13.37 -11.87 5.98
N VAL A 112 12.08 -12.00 5.65
CA VAL A 112 11.22 -10.86 5.26
C VAL A 112 11.05 -9.86 6.41
N LEU A 113 10.76 -10.33 7.62
CA LEU A 113 10.68 -9.48 8.80
C LEU A 113 12.03 -8.84 9.14
N GLY A 114 13.12 -9.59 8.99
CA GLY A 114 14.48 -9.12 9.20
C GLY A 114 14.89 -8.07 8.17
N THR A 115 14.57 -8.25 6.89
CA THR A 115 14.86 -7.25 5.84
C THR A 115 13.99 -6.02 5.96
N LEU A 116 12.72 -6.16 6.35
CA LEU A 116 11.87 -5.01 6.68
C LEU A 116 12.39 -4.27 7.92
N ALA A 117 12.81 -5.00 8.96
CA ALA A 117 13.39 -4.40 10.16
C ALA A 117 14.70 -3.66 9.86
N VAL A 118 15.58 -4.27 9.07
CA VAL A 118 16.84 -3.66 8.64
C VAL A 118 16.57 -2.49 7.70
N GLY A 119 15.61 -2.58 6.77
CA GLY A 119 15.22 -1.48 5.89
C GLY A 119 14.66 -0.28 6.67
N ILE A 120 13.77 -0.54 7.63
CA ILE A 120 13.22 0.50 8.51
C ILE A 120 14.33 1.09 9.40
N ALA A 121 15.22 0.28 9.95
CA ALA A 121 16.33 0.74 10.78
C ALA A 121 17.34 1.57 9.98
N LEU A 122 17.74 1.12 8.79
CA LEU A 122 18.67 1.83 7.89
C LEU A 122 18.08 3.13 7.38
N MET A 123 16.78 3.16 7.07
CA MET A 123 16.08 4.40 6.73
C MET A 123 15.97 5.34 7.92
N ALA A 124 15.90 4.85 9.16
CA ALA A 124 15.69 5.67 10.35
C ALA A 124 16.98 6.31 10.90
N ILE A 125 18.16 5.70 10.71
CA ILE A 125 19.45 6.20 11.21
C ILE A 125 19.76 7.67 10.81
N PRO A 126 19.45 8.15 9.59
CA PRO A 126 19.70 9.54 9.19
C PRO A 126 18.68 10.57 9.71
N ILE A 127 17.58 10.13 10.33
CA ILE A 127 16.37 10.96 10.55
C ILE A 127 16.31 11.53 11.98
N SER A 128 16.55 10.70 13.00
CA SER A 128 16.70 11.08 14.42
C SER A 128 16.71 9.84 15.32
N ILE A 129 17.56 9.83 16.35
CA ILE A 129 17.71 8.70 17.29
C ILE A 129 16.37 8.33 17.97
N LYS A 130 15.55 9.33 18.33
CA LYS A 130 14.25 9.12 19.00
C LYS A 130 13.24 8.37 18.11
N SER A 131 13.15 8.73 16.83
CA SER A 131 12.20 8.11 15.89
C SER A 131 12.63 6.70 15.51
N SER A 132 13.93 6.45 15.37
CA SER A 132 14.49 5.11 15.12
C SER A 132 14.18 4.13 16.24
N ILE A 133 14.33 4.57 17.50
CA ILE A 133 13.99 3.74 18.66
C ILE A 133 12.50 3.41 18.65
N LEU A 134 11.65 4.40 18.35
CA LEU A 134 10.20 4.21 18.36
C LEU A 134 9.74 3.22 17.27
N LEU A 135 10.33 3.28 16.07
CA LEU A 135 10.05 2.32 14.99
C LEU A 135 10.53 0.90 15.34
N LEU A 136 11.68 0.76 15.99
CA LEU A 136 12.16 -0.54 16.48
C LEU A 136 11.23 -1.11 17.57
N VAL A 137 10.75 -0.26 18.49
CA VAL A 137 9.76 -0.65 19.51
C VAL A 137 8.46 -1.14 18.85
N MET A 138 8.00 -0.45 17.81
CA MET A 138 6.80 -0.87 17.05
C MET A 138 7.00 -2.20 16.34
N LEU A 139 8.18 -2.45 15.79
CA LEU A 139 8.49 -3.73 15.15
C LEU A 139 8.55 -4.87 16.16
N MET A 140 9.17 -4.64 17.32
CA MET A 140 9.16 -5.60 18.44
C MET A 140 7.73 -5.87 18.92
N LEU A 141 6.92 -4.82 19.01
CA LEU A 141 5.51 -4.93 19.37
C LEU A 141 4.71 -5.74 18.34
N LEU A 142 4.98 -5.57 17.03
CA LEU A 142 4.37 -6.38 15.96
C LEU A 142 4.68 -7.86 16.14
N VAL A 143 5.96 -8.20 16.36
CA VAL A 143 6.41 -9.57 16.52
C VAL A 143 5.81 -10.20 17.77
N PHE A 144 5.77 -9.45 18.88
CA PHE A 144 5.17 -9.91 20.13
C PHE A 144 3.66 -10.12 19.99
N ALA A 145 2.97 -9.19 19.34
CA ALA A 145 1.55 -9.29 19.02
C ALA A 145 1.25 -10.48 18.10
N ALA A 146 2.09 -10.74 17.09
CA ALA A 146 1.94 -11.88 16.21
C ALA A 146 2.15 -13.22 16.93
N TRP A 147 3.14 -13.29 17.81
CA TRP A 147 3.36 -14.46 18.66
C TRP A 147 2.18 -14.70 19.61
N GLY A 148 1.65 -13.66 20.26
CA GLY A 148 0.46 -13.75 21.10
C GLY A 148 -0.79 -14.17 20.31
N GLY A 149 -0.96 -13.62 19.10
CA GLY A 149 -2.03 -13.99 18.18
C GLY A 149 -1.98 -15.46 17.78
N GLN A 150 -0.79 -16.01 17.57
CA GLN A 150 -0.59 -17.43 17.24
C GLN A 150 -1.07 -18.34 18.38
N GLN A 151 -0.72 -18.03 19.63
CA GLN A 151 -1.16 -18.82 20.78
C GLN A 151 -2.69 -18.76 20.96
N LEU A 152 -3.28 -17.59 20.74
CA LEU A 152 -4.73 -17.41 20.83
C LEU A 152 -5.47 -18.11 19.67
N GLY A 153 -4.92 -18.07 18.46
CA GLY A 153 -5.45 -18.72 17.26
C GLY A 153 -5.42 -20.25 17.31
N GLN A 154 -4.45 -20.83 18.02
CA GLN A 154 -4.38 -22.28 18.28
C GLN A 154 -5.46 -22.76 19.27
N LYS A 155 -5.85 -21.92 20.24
CA LYS A 155 -6.84 -22.27 21.27
C LYS A 155 -8.29 -22.11 20.81
N SER A 156 -8.60 -21.18 19.89
CA SER A 156 -9.97 -20.95 19.44
C SER A 156 -10.06 -20.56 17.96
N LEU A 157 -10.73 -21.42 17.18
CA LEU A 157 -11.00 -21.20 15.75
C LEU A 157 -11.97 -20.04 15.48
N ARG A 158 -12.78 -19.63 16.47
CA ARG A 158 -13.82 -18.60 16.31
C ARG A 158 -13.27 -17.18 16.31
N LEU A 159 -12.08 -16.95 16.87
CA LEU A 159 -11.45 -15.62 16.96
C LEU A 159 -11.17 -15.01 15.57
N GLY A 160 -10.92 -15.83 14.54
CA GLY A 160 -10.72 -15.35 13.17
C GLY A 160 -11.93 -14.59 12.62
N ASN A 161 -13.15 -15.03 12.93
CA ASN A 161 -14.38 -14.38 12.46
C ASN A 161 -14.66 -13.06 13.18
N TRP A 162 -14.04 -12.82 14.33
CA TRP A 162 -14.15 -11.57 15.08
C TRP A 162 -13.11 -10.53 14.65
N LEU A 163 -12.15 -10.88 13.79
CA LEU A 163 -11.15 -9.91 13.32
C LEU A 163 -11.78 -8.78 12.51
N TRP A 164 -12.72 -9.08 11.60
CA TRP A 164 -13.33 -8.04 10.76
C TRP A 164 -14.12 -6.98 11.57
N PRO A 165 -14.97 -7.31 12.57
CA PRO A 165 -15.65 -6.28 13.35
C PRO A 165 -14.67 -5.55 14.28
N ILE A 166 -13.63 -6.22 14.78
CA ILE A 166 -12.59 -5.58 15.61
C ILE A 166 -11.82 -4.55 14.80
N TRP A 167 -11.43 -4.86 13.56
CA TRP A 167 -10.76 -3.91 12.67
C TRP A 167 -11.66 -2.72 12.33
N LEU A 168 -12.94 -2.96 12.06
CA LEU A 168 -13.91 -1.90 11.77
C LEU A 168 -14.14 -1.00 12.98
N LEU A 169 -14.29 -1.57 14.18
CA LEU A 169 -14.42 -0.80 15.42
C LEU A 169 -13.15 0.01 15.70
N THR A 170 -11.98 -0.60 15.50
CA THR A 170 -10.68 0.07 15.64
C THR A 170 -10.60 1.27 14.73
N PHE A 171 -11.04 1.16 13.47
CA PHE A 171 -11.04 2.27 12.54
C PHE A 171 -11.77 3.51 13.10
N PHE A 172 -12.99 3.35 13.64
CA PHE A 172 -13.72 4.45 14.27
C PHE A 172 -13.04 4.99 15.54
N VAL A 173 -12.45 4.12 16.35
CA VAL A 173 -11.68 4.52 17.53
C VAL A 173 -10.46 5.35 17.14
N LEU A 174 -9.78 5.02 16.05
CA LEU A 174 -8.62 5.77 15.56
C LEU A 174 -9.00 7.16 15.05
N LEU A 175 -10.12 7.28 14.33
CA LEU A 175 -10.67 8.60 13.94
C LEU A 175 -10.94 9.46 15.17
N TRP A 176 -11.65 8.90 16.14
CA TRP A 176 -11.98 9.58 17.39
C TRP A 176 -10.73 9.99 18.20
N LEU A 177 -9.72 9.13 18.24
CA LEU A 177 -8.45 9.40 18.92
C LEU A 177 -7.68 10.55 18.26
N LEU A 178 -7.66 10.61 16.92
CA LEU A 178 -6.90 11.60 16.17
C LEU A 178 -7.55 12.99 16.18
N GLU A 179 -8.88 13.06 16.04
CA GLU A 179 -9.65 14.31 16.06
C GLU A 179 -9.60 15.02 17.42
N GLY A 180 -9.41 14.24 18.49
CA GLY A 180 -9.37 14.73 19.86
C GLY A 180 -10.68 14.46 20.57
N GLY A 181 -10.90 13.19 20.93
CA GLY A 181 -12.04 12.70 21.69
C GLY A 181 -12.30 13.40 23.03
N LEU A 182 -13.17 12.81 23.85
CA LEU A 182 -13.63 13.42 25.12
C LEU A 182 -12.44 13.90 25.99
N PHE A 183 -12.44 15.20 26.32
CA PHE A 183 -11.43 15.92 27.12
C PHE A 183 -10.08 16.21 26.46
N LEU A 184 -9.91 15.93 25.17
CA LEU A 184 -8.68 16.20 24.43
C LEU A 184 -8.78 17.47 23.58
N LYS A 185 -7.67 18.20 23.42
CA LYS A 185 -7.61 19.35 22.51
C LYS A 185 -8.00 18.89 21.10
N THR A 186 -9.06 19.49 20.56
CA THR A 186 -9.57 19.20 19.23
C THR A 186 -8.60 19.70 18.17
N VAL A 187 -8.31 18.85 17.19
CA VAL A 187 -7.49 19.20 16.03
C VAL A 187 -8.41 19.24 14.82
N LYS A 188 -8.46 20.36 14.11
CA LYS A 188 -9.30 20.49 12.93
C LYS A 188 -8.82 19.54 11.84
N LEU A 189 -9.74 18.92 11.13
CA LEU A 189 -9.46 18.03 9.99
C LEU A 189 -8.67 18.74 8.87
N ASP A 190 -8.76 20.06 8.77
CA ASP A 190 -8.00 20.87 7.81
C ASP A 190 -6.48 20.90 8.10
N ASP A 191 -6.09 20.66 9.36
CA ASP A 191 -4.68 20.57 9.75
C ASP A 191 -4.10 19.16 9.53
N PHE A 192 -4.97 18.18 9.25
CA PHE A 192 -4.55 16.85 8.85
C PHE A 192 -4.02 16.95 7.43
N SER A 193 -2.77 16.57 7.26
CA SER A 193 -2.14 16.56 5.94
C SER A 193 -1.11 15.44 5.89
N GLY A 194 -0.45 15.31 4.74
CA GLY A 194 0.55 14.28 4.52
C GLY A 194 -0.03 12.87 4.44
N LEU A 195 0.78 11.90 4.82
CA LEU A 195 0.52 10.46 4.64
C LEU A 195 -0.71 9.99 5.43
N ILE A 196 -0.93 10.50 6.65
CA ILE A 196 -2.10 10.10 7.46
C ILE A 196 -3.40 10.44 6.75
N LEU A 197 -3.54 11.65 6.20
CA LEU A 197 -4.75 12.03 5.47
C LEU A 197 -4.93 11.16 4.22
N THR A 198 -3.86 10.94 3.45
CA THR A 198 -3.91 10.11 2.24
C THR A 198 -4.30 8.66 2.55
N LEU A 199 -3.74 8.06 3.60
CA LEU A 199 -4.07 6.71 4.01
C LEU A 199 -5.49 6.61 4.55
N LEU A 200 -5.91 7.55 5.39
CA LEU A 200 -7.25 7.60 5.97
C LEU A 200 -8.30 7.75 4.85
N THR A 201 -8.13 8.73 3.98
CA THR A 201 -9.03 8.96 2.84
C THR A 201 -9.06 7.77 1.89
N ALA A 202 -7.92 7.15 1.60
CA ALA A 202 -7.87 5.95 0.77
C ALA A 202 -8.60 4.77 1.43
N VAL A 203 -8.35 4.48 2.71
CA VAL A 203 -9.01 3.37 3.42
C VAL A 203 -10.51 3.59 3.51
N VAL A 204 -10.95 4.79 3.91
CA VAL A 204 -12.37 5.15 3.95
C VAL A 204 -13.01 5.00 2.58
N SER A 205 -12.36 5.54 1.54
CA SER A 205 -12.88 5.45 0.18
C SER A 205 -12.99 4.00 -0.29
N ILE A 206 -11.99 3.17 -0.03
CA ILE A 206 -12.03 1.74 -0.42
C ILE A 206 -13.14 1.03 0.36
N VAL A 207 -13.21 1.18 1.68
CA VAL A 207 -14.21 0.49 2.52
C VAL A 207 -15.63 0.88 2.15
N LEU A 208 -15.88 2.17 1.86
CA LEU A 208 -17.19 2.65 1.45
C LEU A 208 -17.50 2.27 0.00
N CYS A 209 -16.58 2.49 -0.95
CA CYS A 209 -16.85 2.28 -2.38
C CYS A 209 -16.82 0.81 -2.79
N PHE A 210 -16.10 -0.07 -2.09
CA PHE A 210 -16.02 -1.49 -2.42
C PHE A 210 -17.39 -2.21 -2.41
N PRO A 211 -18.24 -2.11 -1.36
CA PRO A 211 -19.56 -2.70 -1.38
C PRO A 211 -20.45 -2.11 -2.49
N PHE A 212 -20.40 -0.80 -2.72
CA PHE A 212 -21.13 -0.18 -3.84
C PHE A 212 -20.65 -0.70 -5.19
N GLY A 213 -19.33 -0.86 -5.38
CA GLY A 213 -18.74 -1.45 -6.57
C GLY A 213 -19.20 -2.90 -6.80
N ILE A 214 -19.27 -3.71 -5.74
CA ILE A 214 -19.82 -5.07 -5.81
C ILE A 214 -21.31 -5.03 -6.19
N LEU A 215 -22.11 -4.17 -5.55
CA LEU A 215 -23.53 -4.05 -5.84
C LEU A 215 -23.79 -3.68 -7.31
N LEU A 216 -23.03 -2.73 -7.86
CA LEU A 216 -23.12 -2.34 -9.26
C LEU A 216 -22.63 -3.45 -10.21
N ALA A 217 -21.58 -4.17 -9.83
CA ALA A 217 -21.07 -5.29 -10.60
C ALA A 217 -22.09 -6.45 -10.68
N LEU A 218 -22.77 -6.76 -9.57
CA LEU A 218 -23.88 -7.71 -9.53
C LEU A 218 -25.09 -7.18 -10.30
N GLY A 219 -25.40 -5.88 -10.18
CA GLY A 219 -26.46 -5.21 -10.93
C GLY A 219 -26.29 -5.32 -12.44
N ARG A 220 -25.05 -5.24 -12.94
CA ARG A 220 -24.71 -5.48 -14.36
C ARG A 220 -25.04 -6.91 -14.82
N GLN A 221 -25.02 -7.90 -13.93
CA GLN A 221 -25.36 -9.30 -14.23
C GLN A 221 -26.84 -9.63 -13.97
N SER A 222 -27.64 -8.66 -13.50
CA SER A 222 -29.05 -8.88 -13.18
C SER A 222 -29.90 -9.21 -14.43
N SER A 223 -30.93 -10.05 -14.24
CA SER A 223 -31.94 -10.35 -15.26
C SER A 223 -32.90 -9.20 -15.51
N LEU A 224 -33.04 -8.27 -14.56
CA LEU A 224 -33.90 -7.10 -14.67
C LEU A 224 -33.25 -6.03 -15.57
N ILE A 225 -33.87 -5.74 -16.72
CA ILE A 225 -33.38 -4.80 -17.73
C ILE A 225 -33.00 -3.44 -17.14
N ILE A 226 -33.84 -2.89 -16.25
CA ILE A 226 -33.67 -1.53 -15.71
C ILE A 226 -32.43 -1.45 -14.81
N ILE A 227 -32.28 -2.40 -13.88
CA ILE A 227 -31.15 -2.45 -12.95
C ILE A 227 -29.84 -2.66 -13.70
N ARG A 228 -29.87 -3.54 -14.71
CA ARG A 228 -28.72 -3.81 -15.57
C ARG A 228 -28.29 -2.56 -16.35
N TRP A 229 -29.24 -1.85 -16.96
CA TRP A 229 -28.94 -0.64 -17.73
C TRP A 229 -28.41 0.50 -16.84
N LEU A 230 -29.04 0.76 -15.70
CA LEU A 230 -28.56 1.78 -14.75
C LEU A 230 -27.14 1.47 -14.25
N SER A 231 -26.86 0.19 -13.93
CA SER A 231 -25.53 -0.23 -13.49
C SER A 231 -24.48 -0.08 -14.59
N ILE A 232 -24.78 -0.49 -15.82
CA ILE A 232 -23.88 -0.34 -16.98
C ILE A 232 -23.62 1.14 -17.25
N ALA A 233 -24.68 1.96 -17.31
CA ALA A 233 -24.56 3.40 -17.58
C ALA A 233 -23.68 4.09 -16.53
N TYR A 234 -23.89 3.83 -15.25
CA TYR A 234 -23.06 4.40 -14.19
C TYR A 234 -21.58 3.95 -14.31
N ILE A 235 -21.33 2.65 -14.50
CA ILE A 235 -19.96 2.11 -14.59
C ILE A 235 -19.22 2.71 -15.79
N GLU A 236 -19.83 2.73 -16.97
CA GLU A 236 -19.20 3.25 -18.19
C GLU A 236 -19.02 4.77 -18.13
N LEU A 237 -19.95 5.53 -17.53
CA LEU A 237 -19.83 6.97 -17.35
C LEU A 237 -18.66 7.32 -16.43
N ILE A 238 -18.57 6.71 -15.24
CA ILE A 238 -17.49 7.01 -14.28
C ILE A 238 -16.12 6.57 -14.84
N ARG A 239 -16.06 5.46 -15.58
CA ARG A 239 -14.82 4.98 -16.22
C ARG A 239 -14.43 5.79 -17.46
N GLY A 240 -15.40 6.42 -18.12
CA GLY A 240 -15.17 7.26 -19.30
C GLY A 240 -14.80 8.70 -18.98
N LEU A 241 -15.10 9.18 -17.76
CA LEU A 241 -14.77 10.54 -17.33
C LEU A 241 -13.32 10.67 -16.85
N PRO A 242 -12.59 11.72 -17.26
CA PRO A 242 -11.28 12.02 -16.68
C PRO A 242 -11.42 12.34 -15.19
N LEU A 243 -10.65 11.65 -14.33
CA LEU A 243 -10.67 11.88 -12.88
C LEU A 243 -10.43 13.36 -12.54
N ILE A 244 -9.51 14.00 -13.27
CA ILE A 244 -9.20 15.41 -13.05
C ILE A 244 -10.41 16.33 -13.31
N GLY A 245 -11.27 15.99 -14.28
CA GLY A 245 -12.49 16.75 -14.55
C GLY A 245 -13.51 16.65 -13.41
N ILE A 246 -13.64 15.46 -12.82
CA ILE A 246 -14.50 15.23 -11.66
C ILE A 246 -13.97 16.01 -10.45
N LEU A 247 -12.66 15.96 -10.20
CA LEU A 247 -12.02 16.69 -9.10
C LEU A 247 -12.17 18.21 -9.24
N PHE A 248 -12.03 18.76 -10.45
CA PHE A 248 -12.24 20.19 -10.69
C PHE A 248 -13.69 20.62 -10.47
N MET A 249 -14.67 19.84 -10.94
CA MET A 249 -16.09 20.12 -10.69
C MET A 249 -16.39 20.13 -9.18
N ALA A 250 -15.84 19.15 -8.45
CA ALA A 250 -16.03 19.04 -7.00
C ALA A 250 -15.33 20.16 -6.21
N GLN A 251 -14.24 20.73 -6.72
CA GLN A 251 -13.55 21.86 -6.07
C GLN A 251 -14.26 23.20 -6.32
N VAL A 252 -14.92 23.36 -7.47
CA VAL A 252 -15.57 24.62 -7.88
C VAL A 252 -16.98 24.76 -7.27
N MET A 253 -17.65 23.65 -6.99
CA MET A 253 -18.95 23.59 -6.30
C MET A 253 -18.79 23.72 -4.79
#